data_AF-A0A9P6TNT3-F1
#
_entry.id   AF-A0A9P6TNT3-F1
#
_cell.length_a   1.000
_cell.length_b   1.000
_cell.length_c   1.000
_cell.angle_alpha   90.00
_cell.angle_beta   90.00
_cell.angle_gamma   90.00
#
_symmetry.space_group_name_H-M   'P 1'
#
loop_
_entity.id
_entity.type
_entity.pdbx_description
1 polymer ?
#
loop_
_entity_poly.entity_id
_entity_poly.type
_entity_poly.pdbx_seq_one_letter_code
_entity_poly.pdbx_strand_id
1 'polypeptide(L)'
;MANGLRIKLSSEHAIISLIYVERMLNHSGQDLCDISWRLILLAAVLVAVKTWDDCAIFNVDFVHIFFETDISTINYIERQFLAAIDWNVTVRCSAFASRYFALRELDL
;
A
#
# COMPACT_ATOMS: atom_id res chain seq x y z
N MET A 1 8.20 18.97 -18.83
CA MET A 1 6.75 18.73 -18.88
C MET A 1 6.51 17.37 -18.27
N ALA A 2 6.34 17.31 -16.94
CA ALA A 2 5.87 16.09 -16.29
C ALA A 2 4.37 16.01 -16.61
N ASN A 3 3.99 15.08 -17.48
CA ASN A 3 2.58 14.72 -17.62
C ASN A 3 2.17 14.18 -16.25
N GLY A 4 1.47 15.00 -15.45
CA GLY A 4 1.06 14.66 -14.11
C GLY A 4 0.16 13.42 -14.16
N LEU A 5 0.74 12.26 -13.91
CA LEU A 5 0.01 11.02 -13.79
C LEU A 5 -0.91 11.18 -12.59
N ARG A 6 -2.22 11.33 -12.83
CA ARG A 6 -3.21 11.32 -11.75
C ARG A 6 -3.35 9.89 -11.25
N ILE A 7 -2.67 9.57 -10.15
CA ILE A 7 -2.89 8.31 -9.44
C ILE A 7 -4.33 8.33 -8.94
N LYS A 8 -5.14 7.39 -9.43
CA LYS A 8 -6.55 7.26 -9.08
C LYS A 8 -6.72 6.06 -8.16
N LEU A 9 -6.75 6.31 -6.86
CA LEU A 9 -7.02 5.27 -5.87
C LEU A 9 -8.45 4.77 -6.00
N SER A 10 -8.61 3.46 -5.98
CA SER A 10 -9.89 2.75 -6.04
C SER A 10 -10.10 1.86 -4.81
N SER A 11 -11.27 1.25 -4.67
CA SER A 11 -11.55 0.31 -3.58
C SER A 11 -10.62 -0.90 -3.59
N GLU A 12 -10.23 -1.37 -4.77
CA GLU A 12 -9.30 -2.48 -4.98
C GLU A 12 -7.94 -2.17 -4.34
N HIS A 13 -7.43 -0.96 -4.55
CA HIS A 13 -6.21 -0.49 -3.91
C HIS A 13 -6.29 -0.52 -2.38
N ALA A 14 -7.42 -0.09 -1.82
CA ALA A 14 -7.65 -0.13 -0.38
C ALA A 14 -7.62 -1.56 0.17
N ILE A 15 -8.30 -2.51 -0.52
CA ILE A 15 -8.37 -3.91 -0.10
C ILE A 15 -6.99 -4.59 -0.20
N ILE A 16 -6.25 -4.33 -1.27
CA ILE A 16 -4.89 -4.88 -1.46
C ILE A 16 -3.94 -4.31 -0.40
N SER A 17 -4.04 -3.01 -0.12
CA SER A 17 -3.24 -2.37 0.92
C SER A 17 -3.52 -2.99 2.29
N LEU A 18 -4.79 -3.24 2.63
CA LEU A 18 -5.16 -3.94 3.86
C LEU A 18 -4.51 -5.32 3.96
N ILE A 19 -4.55 -6.11 2.87
CA ILE A 19 -3.92 -7.44 2.83
C ILE A 19 -2.40 -7.33 3.07
N TYR A 20 -1.74 -6.32 2.51
CA TYR A 20 -0.31 -6.11 2.75
C TYR A 20 0.00 -5.67 4.18
N VAL A 21 -0.82 -4.79 4.77
CA VAL A 21 -0.66 -4.39 6.18
C VAL A 21 -0.84 -5.60 7.09
N GLU A 22 -1.90 -6.39 6.91
CA GLU A 22 -2.11 -7.63 7.67
C GLU A 22 -0.91 -8.58 7.53
N ARG A 23 -0.37 -8.75 6.31
CA ARG A 23 0.81 -9.57 6.06
C ARG A 23 2.03 -9.06 6.84
N MET A 24 2.26 -7.74 6.82
CA MET A 24 3.37 -7.10 7.51
C MET A 24 3.27 -7.27 9.04
N LEU A 25 2.09 -7.06 9.61
CA LEU A 25 1.83 -7.24 11.05
C LEU A 25 2.02 -8.70 11.45
N ASN A 26 1.49 -9.65 10.69
CA ASN A 26 1.65 -11.08 10.96
C ASN A 26 3.11 -11.55 10.89
N HIS A 27 3.91 -10.98 9.98
CA HIS A 27 5.32 -11.36 9.84
C HIS A 27 6.20 -10.74 10.94
N SER A 28 5.96 -9.48 11.28
CA SER A 28 6.74 -8.75 12.29
C SER A 28 6.31 -9.02 13.73
N GLY A 29 5.07 -9.49 13.95
CA GLY A 29 4.48 -9.66 15.27
C GLY A 29 4.21 -8.35 16.01
N GLN A 30 4.29 -7.21 15.31
CA GLN A 30 4.09 -5.88 15.88
C GLN A 30 2.63 -5.43 15.74
N ASP A 31 2.20 -4.54 16.62
CA ASP A 31 0.92 -3.83 16.50
C ASP A 31 1.08 -2.52 15.72
N LEU A 32 -0.02 -2.04 15.12
CA LEU A 32 -0.09 -0.67 14.61
C LEU A 32 -0.08 0.30 15.80
N CYS A 33 0.78 1.32 15.73
CA CYS A 33 0.82 2.39 16.73
C CYS A 33 0.55 3.76 16.10
N ASP A 34 0.11 4.72 16.94
CA ASP A 34 -0.32 6.06 16.52
C ASP A 34 0.72 6.82 15.68
N ILE A 35 2.00 6.51 15.87
CA ILE A 35 3.12 7.16 15.17
C ILE A 35 3.43 6.47 13.83
N SER A 36 3.24 5.15 13.72
CA SER A 36 3.72 4.37 12.57
C SER A 36 2.65 4.13 11.50
N TRP A 37 1.37 4.18 11.85
CA TRP A 37 0.29 3.73 10.96
C TRP A 37 0.23 4.50 9.64
N ARG A 38 0.50 5.82 9.64
CA ARG A 38 0.44 6.65 8.41
C ARG A 38 1.50 6.21 7.40
N LEU A 39 2.73 5.95 7.85
CA LEU A 39 3.82 5.51 6.98
C LEU A 39 3.65 4.07 6.52
N ILE A 40 3.14 3.19 7.39
CA ILE A 40 2.82 1.80 7.04
C ILE A 40 1.73 1.76 5.97
N LEU A 41 0.63 2.49 6.18
CA LEU A 41 -0.47 2.58 5.21
C LEU A 41 0.01 3.19 3.88
N LEU A 42 0.81 4.27 3.95
CA LEU A 42 1.41 4.88 2.78
C LEU A 42 2.23 3.86 1.98
N ALA A 43 3.13 3.14 2.62
CA ALA A 43 3.95 2.13 1.97
C ALA A 43 3.12 0.99 1.36
N ALA A 44 2.05 0.55 2.05
CA ALA A 44 1.13 -0.45 1.53
C ALA A 44 0.41 0.04 0.25
N VAL A 45 -0.07 1.28 0.25
CA VAL A 45 -0.73 1.90 -0.92
C VAL A 45 0.24 2.07 -2.09
N LEU A 46 1.48 2.51 -1.82
CA LEU A 46 2.53 2.65 -2.83
C LEU A 46 2.76 1.33 -3.57
N VAL A 47 2.91 0.24 -2.82
CA VAL A 47 3.12 -1.09 -3.38
C VAL A 47 1.87 -1.56 -4.12
N ALA A 48 0.67 -1.41 -3.53
CA ALA A 48 -0.59 -1.84 -4.14
C ALA A 48 -0.80 -1.21 -5.52
N VAL A 49 -0.66 0.11 -5.62
CA VAL A 49 -0.80 0.87 -6.87
C VAL A 49 0.15 0.35 -7.94
N LYS A 50 1.43 0.15 -7.60
CA LYS A 50 2.44 -0.34 -8.56
C LYS A 50 2.22 -1.78 -9.03
N THR A 51 1.57 -2.59 -8.21
CA THR A 51 1.38 -4.03 -8.49
C THR A 51 0.03 -4.35 -9.12
N TRP A 52 -0.97 -3.49 -8.90
CA TRP A 52 -2.34 -3.70 -9.34
C TRP A 52 -2.65 -2.99 -10.65
N ASP A 53 -2.13 -1.78 -10.83
CA ASP A 53 -2.34 -1.04 -12.07
C ASP A 53 -1.38 -1.53 -13.17
N ASP A 54 -1.87 -1.70 -14.39
CA ASP A 54 -1.05 -1.98 -15.58
C ASP A 54 -0.24 -0.75 -16.06
N CYS A 55 -0.20 0.31 -15.25
CA CYS A 55 0.47 1.56 -15.56
C CYS A 55 1.88 1.59 -14.97
N ALA A 56 2.84 2.17 -15.71
CA ALA A 56 4.19 2.40 -15.18
C ALA A 56 4.18 3.59 -14.19
N ILE A 57 4.10 3.28 -12.89
CA ILE A 57 4.06 4.25 -11.79
C ILE A 57 5.40 4.25 -11.05
N PHE A 58 5.99 5.43 -10.88
CA PHE A 58 7.28 5.61 -10.23
C PHE A 58 7.14 6.32 -8.89
N ASN A 59 8.14 6.19 -8.02
CA ASN A 59 8.12 6.84 -6.70
C ASN A 59 8.03 8.37 -6.78
N VAL A 60 8.57 8.98 -7.85
CA VAL A 60 8.51 10.43 -8.05
C VAL A 60 7.07 10.92 -8.26
N ASP A 61 6.17 10.06 -8.75
CA ASP A 61 4.77 10.41 -8.97
C ASP A 61 4.00 10.59 -7.65
N PHE A 62 4.51 10.02 -6.55
CA PHE A 62 3.89 10.10 -5.23
C PHE A 62 4.33 11.31 -4.39
N VAL A 63 5.45 11.97 -4.76
CA VAL A 63 5.92 13.18 -4.06
C VAL A 63 4.87 14.30 -4.11
N HIS A 64 4.07 14.35 -5.18
CA HIS A 64 3.00 15.34 -5.33
C HIS A 64 1.70 14.98 -4.58
N ILE A 65 1.57 13.75 -4.12
CA ILE A 65 0.38 13.27 -3.40
C ILE A 65 0.60 13.37 -1.89
N PHE A 66 1.84 13.14 -1.46
CA PHE A 66 2.25 13.18 -0.06
C PHE A 66 3.22 14.33 0.17
N PHE A 67 2.67 15.54 0.27
CA PHE A 67 3.42 16.81 0.35
C PHE A 67 4.42 16.92 1.52
N GLU A 68 4.34 16.02 2.50
CA GLU A 68 5.21 16.01 3.68
C GLU A 68 6.43 15.09 3.54
N THR A 69 6.60 14.42 2.39
CA THR A 69 7.66 13.42 2.19
C THR A 69 8.48 13.67 0.94
N ASP A 70 9.80 13.51 1.06
CA ASP A 70 10.71 13.60 -0.08
C ASP A 70 10.86 12.25 -0.80
N ILE A 71 11.42 12.28 -2.01
CA ILE A 71 11.63 11.06 -2.81
C ILE A 71 12.54 10.05 -2.10
N SER A 72 13.48 10.51 -1.28
CA SER A 72 14.40 9.64 -0.54
C SER A 72 13.65 8.83 0.53
N THR A 73 12.73 9.47 1.24
CA THR A 73 11.86 8.81 2.21
C THR A 73 10.92 7.84 1.53
N ILE A 74 10.30 8.20 0.40
CA ILE A 74 9.42 7.29 -0.35
C ILE A 74 10.16 6.02 -0.76
N ASN A 75 11.38 6.16 -1.31
CA ASN A 75 12.23 5.02 -1.67
C ASN A 75 12.60 4.17 -0.44
N TYR A 76 12.89 4.81 0.69
CA TYR A 76 13.24 4.12 1.92
C TYR A 76 12.06 3.30 2.47
N ILE A 77 10.89 3.92 2.64
CA ILE A 77 9.72 3.23 3.19
C ILE A 77 9.23 2.10 2.29
N GLU A 78 9.26 2.27 0.97
CA GLU A 78 8.88 1.19 0.04
C GLU A 78 9.79 -0.03 0.22
N ARG A 79 11.11 0.19 0.27
CA ARG A 79 12.08 -0.91 0.48
C ARG A 79 11.89 -1.60 1.82
N GLN A 80 11.71 -0.84 2.90
CA GLN A 80 11.50 -1.40 4.23
C GLN A 80 10.20 -2.21 4.29
N PHE A 81 9.12 -1.67 3.71
CA PHE A 81 7.82 -2.34 3.71
C PHE A 81 7.84 -3.62 2.89
N LEU A 82 8.46 -3.59 1.70
CA LEU A 82 8.59 -4.77 0.87
C LEU A 82 9.42 -5.87 1.54
N ALA A 83 10.51 -5.51 2.23
CA ALA A 83 11.25 -6.45 3.06
C ALA A 83 10.37 -7.01 4.20
N ALA A 84 9.55 -6.17 4.83
CA ALA A 84 8.66 -6.58 5.92
C ALA A 84 7.54 -7.54 5.46
N ILE A 85 7.15 -7.54 4.18
CA ILE A 85 6.21 -8.51 3.61
C ILE A 85 6.91 -9.66 2.86
N ASP A 86 8.22 -9.83 3.05
CA ASP A 86 9.05 -10.85 2.39
C ASP A 86 8.96 -10.81 0.85
N TRP A 87 8.86 -9.61 0.29
CA TRP A 87 8.66 -9.34 -1.15
C TRP A 87 7.43 -10.04 -1.76
N ASN A 88 6.57 -10.62 -0.93
CA ASN A 88 5.34 -11.23 -1.38
C ASN A 88 4.36 -10.11 -1.68
N VAL A 89 4.25 -9.73 -2.94
CA VAL A 89 3.26 -8.77 -3.44
C VAL A 89 2.05 -9.48 -4.04
N THR A 90 2.08 -10.80 -4.15
CA THR A 90 0.99 -11.58 -4.74
C THR A 90 -0.25 -11.53 -3.84
N VAL A 91 -1.39 -11.19 -4.44
CA VAL A 91 -2.72 -11.30 -3.82
C VAL A 91 -3.54 -12.30 -4.61
N ARG A 92 -3.89 -13.41 -3.96
CA ARG A 92 -4.78 -14.42 -4.56
C ARG A 92 -6.20 -13.89 -4.60
N CYS A 93 -6.96 -14.23 -5.65
CA CYS A 93 -8.37 -13.84 -5.77
C CYS A 93 -9.21 -14.27 -4.55
N SER A 94 -8.92 -15.42 -3.95
CA SER A 94 -9.60 -15.88 -2.73
C SER A 94 -9.32 -15.00 -1.52
N ALA A 95 -8.08 -14.51 -1.36
CA ALA A 95 -7.72 -13.58 -0.29
C ALA A 95 -8.40 -12.22 -0.50
N PHE A 96 -8.38 -11.71 -1.73
CA PHE A 96 -9.10 -10.48 -2.08
C PHE A 96 -10.58 -10.59 -1.79
N ALA A 97 -11.26 -11.62 -2.31
CA ALA A 97 -12.68 -11.84 -2.11
C ALA A 97 -13.04 -11.98 -0.63
N SER A 98 -12.25 -12.74 0.14
CA SER A 98 -12.43 -12.89 1.58
C SER A 98 -12.38 -11.54 2.30
N ARG A 99 -11.40 -10.68 2.00
CA ARG A 99 -11.31 -9.34 2.62
C ARG A 99 -12.42 -8.40 2.16
N TYR A 100 -12.77 -8.44 0.88
CA TYR A 100 -13.88 -7.65 0.33
C TYR A 100 -15.21 -7.95 1.03
N PHE A 101 -15.55 -9.23 1.20
CA PHE A 101 -16.80 -9.61 1.88
C PHE A 101 -16.76 -9.29 3.38
N ALA A 102 -15.63 -9.54 4.05
CA ALA A 102 -15.47 -9.17 5.46
C ALA A 102 -15.65 -7.65 5.70
N LEU A 103 -15.12 -6.81 4.81
CA LEU A 103 -15.30 -5.36 4.90
C LEU A 103 -16.75 -4.91 4.63
N ARG A 104 -17.50 -5.64 3.80
CA ARG A 104 -18.93 -5.38 3.58
C ARG A 104 -19.79 -5.79 4.77
N GLU A 105 -19.42 -6.86 5.47
CA GLU A 105 -20.15 -7.31 6.65
C GLU A 105 -19.92 -6.41 7.87
N LEU A 106 -18.84 -5.63 7.86
CA LEU A 106 -18.48 -4.69 8.91
C LEU A 106 -19.35 -3.41 8.96
N ASP A 107 -20.43 -3.31 8.16
CA ASP A 107 -21.40 -2.19 8.07
C ASP A 107 -21.20 -1.12 9.17
N LEU A 108 -20.46 -0.05 8.85
CA LEU A 108 -20.36 1.17 9.65
C LEU A 108 -21.65 2.00 9.51
#